data_AF-A0A934EMQ1-F1
#
_entry.id   AF-A0A934EMQ1-F1
#
_cell.length_a   1.000
_cell.length_b   1.000
_cell.length_c   1.000
_cell.angle_alpha   90.00
_cell.angle_beta   90.00
_cell.angle_gamma   90.00
#
_symmetry.space_group_name_H-M   'P 1'
#
loop_
_entity.id
_entity.type
_entity.pdbx_description
1 polymer ?
#
loop_
_entity_poly.entity_id
_entity_poly.type
_entity_poly.pdbx_seq_one_letter_code
_entity_poly.pdbx_strand_id
1 'polypeptide(L)'
;MNGKAGCWGDQKIGYPAYLEGTAINVHITGDDNIVIANNIARTPVKIALNLSGTLAKKGLLGRIEASEGTVYFRSREFNILEGSSVDFVDPYGISPLFHIIADTYIGDYYVKLNLDGTMDNFTLNFFSDPPLSETDTLALLTTGQTNKEGRGIESGIAAGEATALLTGGIQDTVEEQFQYYTGFERFEIEPHTTTEGAFVPRVTIGKRLFENKLYVIYSTAIGSTEENIIKLEYKIDKNLSLLGSSNEIGSAGVDMKYRFEFK
;
A
#
# COMPACT_ATOMS: atom_id res chain seq x y z
N MET A 1 -24.63 -16.45 42.56
CA MET A 1 -24.82 -15.23 41.74
C MET A 1 -23.76 -14.22 42.12
N ASN A 2 -23.30 -13.41 41.16
CA ASN A 2 -22.24 -12.39 41.20
C ASN A 2 -20.81 -12.84 40.88
N GLY A 3 -20.57 -13.11 39.58
CA GLY A 3 -19.28 -12.88 38.94
C GLY A 3 -19.15 -11.40 38.57
N LYS A 4 -18.08 -10.75 39.03
CA LYS A 4 -17.72 -9.39 38.60
C LYS A 4 -17.02 -9.49 37.24
N ALA A 5 -17.61 -8.88 36.22
CA ALA A 5 -16.94 -8.59 34.96
C ALA A 5 -15.88 -7.50 35.21
N GLY A 6 -14.62 -7.82 34.97
CA GLY A 6 -13.52 -6.85 34.93
C GLY A 6 -13.51 -6.15 33.58
N CYS A 7 -13.63 -4.83 33.61
CA CYS A 7 -13.49 -3.95 32.45
C CYS A 7 -12.05 -4.00 31.94
N TRP A 8 -11.86 -4.38 30.68
CA TRP A 8 -10.61 -4.16 29.95
C TRP A 8 -10.69 -2.76 29.35
N GLY A 9 -10.10 -1.79 30.04
CA GLY A 9 -9.90 -0.44 29.51
C GLY A 9 -8.56 -0.36 28.79
N ASP A 10 -8.57 0.23 27.60
CA ASP A 10 -7.39 0.58 26.81
C ASP A 10 -6.32 1.27 27.65
N GLN A 11 -5.30 0.54 28.10
CA GLN A 11 -4.09 1.15 28.61
C GLN A 11 -3.28 1.68 27.43
N LYS A 12 -3.52 2.95 27.08
CA LYS A 12 -2.52 3.72 26.32
C LYS A 12 -1.21 3.67 27.12
N ILE A 13 -0.16 3.15 26.50
CA ILE A 13 1.18 3.06 27.10
C ILE A 13 1.64 4.49 27.41
N GLY A 14 1.41 4.95 28.63
CA GLY A 14 1.82 6.26 29.12
C GLY A 14 3.22 6.17 29.69
N TYR A 15 4.14 6.99 29.18
CA TYR A 15 5.48 7.10 29.75
C TYR A 15 5.40 7.61 31.20
N PRO A 16 6.34 7.25 32.07
CA PRO A 16 6.40 7.81 33.42
C PRO A 16 6.45 9.35 33.38
N ALA A 17 5.71 10.01 34.28
CA ALA A 17 5.56 11.48 34.30
C ALA A 17 6.90 12.25 34.34
N TYR A 18 7.97 11.64 34.87
CA TYR A 18 9.30 12.25 34.89
C TYR A 18 9.98 12.32 33.50
N LEU A 19 9.48 11.59 32.50
CA LEU A 19 10.02 11.60 31.14
C LEU A 19 9.31 12.60 30.21
N GLU A 20 8.12 13.11 30.56
CA GLU A 20 7.32 13.98 29.69
C GLU A 20 8.07 15.23 29.22
N GLY A 21 8.87 15.84 30.10
CA GLY A 21 9.68 17.02 29.81
C GLY A 21 11.04 16.73 29.19
N THR A 22 11.38 15.46 28.92
CA THR A 22 12.67 15.10 28.33
C THR A 22 12.74 15.64 26.92
N ALA A 23 13.68 16.56 26.69
CA ALA A 23 13.92 17.13 25.37
C ALA A 23 14.55 16.09 24.44
N ILE A 24 14.10 16.09 23.18
CA ILE A 24 14.58 15.24 22.11
C ILE A 24 15.10 16.14 21.00
N ASN A 25 16.26 15.79 20.45
CA ASN A 25 16.75 16.34 19.21
C ASN A 25 17.59 15.25 18.52
N VAL A 26 16.98 14.56 17.57
CA VAL A 26 17.57 13.43 16.86
C VAL A 26 17.57 13.73 15.38
N HIS A 27 18.76 13.74 14.79
CA HIS A 27 18.95 13.85 13.35
C HIS A 27 19.06 12.46 12.74
N ILE A 28 18.27 12.20 11.70
CA ILE A 28 18.20 10.90 11.02
C ILE A 28 18.47 11.16 9.54
N THR A 29 19.53 10.57 9.01
CA THR A 29 19.89 10.66 7.60
C THR A 29 20.19 9.30 7.02
N GLY A 30 19.87 9.13 5.75
CA GLY A 30 20.20 7.95 4.97
C GLY A 30 19.91 8.24 3.50
N ASP A 31 20.69 7.61 2.64
CA ASP A 31 20.40 7.57 1.21
C ASP A 31 19.70 6.23 0.91
N ASP A 32 19.96 5.59 -0.22
CA ASP A 32 19.26 4.37 -0.66
C ASP A 32 19.55 3.10 0.17
N ASN A 33 20.14 3.26 1.36
CA ASN A 33 20.43 2.17 2.30
C ASN A 33 19.30 1.94 3.31
N ILE A 34 18.22 2.73 3.26
CA ILE A 34 17.05 2.58 4.12
C ILE A 34 15.89 2.11 3.27
N VAL A 35 15.19 1.07 3.74
CA VAL A 35 14.04 0.50 3.05
C VAL A 35 12.83 0.63 3.95
N ILE A 36 11.80 1.33 3.47
CA ILE A 36 10.46 1.23 4.02
C ILE A 36 9.86 -0.07 3.48
N ALA A 37 9.39 -0.94 4.36
CA ALA A 37 8.72 -2.18 4.00
C ALA A 37 7.55 -2.39 4.97
N ASN A 38 6.36 -2.00 4.52
CA ASN A 38 5.10 -2.21 5.22
C ASN A 38 4.02 -2.63 4.21
N ASN A 39 2.79 -2.72 4.70
CA ASN A 39 1.64 -3.15 3.92
C ASN A 39 1.20 -2.15 2.84
N ILE A 40 1.57 -0.88 2.98
CA ILE A 40 1.26 0.21 2.05
C ILE A 40 2.34 0.34 0.98
N ALA A 41 3.61 0.22 1.34
CA ALA A 41 4.71 0.46 0.44
C ALA A 41 5.94 -0.37 0.78
N ARG A 42 6.67 -0.72 -0.28
CA ARG A 42 8.03 -1.19 -0.17
C ARG A 42 8.97 -0.47 -1.12
N THR A 43 9.83 0.36 -0.55
CA THR A 43 10.65 1.29 -1.31
C THR A 43 11.96 1.60 -0.58
N PRO A 44 13.12 1.55 -1.25
CA PRO A 44 14.31 2.21 -0.75
C PRO A 44 14.08 3.72 -0.77
N VAL A 45 14.47 4.38 0.31
CA VAL A 45 14.20 5.79 0.52
C VAL A 45 15.43 6.55 0.93
N LYS A 46 15.55 7.77 0.43
CA LYS A 46 16.45 8.77 0.97
C LYS A 46 15.73 9.57 2.03
N ILE A 47 16.34 9.72 3.21
CA ILE A 47 15.74 10.42 4.34
C ILE A 47 16.69 11.49 4.88
N ALA A 48 16.10 12.62 5.26
CA ALA A 48 16.73 13.64 6.07
C ALA A 48 15.68 14.20 7.01
N LEU A 49 15.68 13.72 8.26
CA LEU A 49 14.66 14.01 9.26
C LEU A 49 15.29 14.55 10.56
N ASN A 50 14.55 15.42 11.23
CA ASN A 50 14.87 15.96 12.54
C ASN A 50 13.67 15.75 13.46
N LEU A 51 13.80 14.82 14.40
CA LEU A 51 12.83 14.62 15.47
C LEU A 51 13.20 15.53 16.64
N SER A 52 12.30 16.45 17.00
CA SER A 52 12.55 17.45 18.04
C SER A 52 11.37 17.61 19.00
N GLY A 53 11.54 18.41 20.05
CA GLY A 53 10.50 18.67 21.05
C GLY A 53 10.73 17.89 22.34
N THR A 54 9.66 17.39 22.96
CA THR A 54 9.75 16.53 24.15
C THR A 54 9.07 15.19 23.92
N LEU A 55 9.27 14.23 24.83
CA LEU A 55 8.55 12.95 24.76
C LEU A 55 7.02 13.12 24.81
N ALA A 56 6.53 14.15 25.51
CA ALA A 56 5.10 14.47 25.53
C ALA A 56 4.61 15.22 24.27
N LYS A 57 5.48 16.02 23.63
CA LYS A 57 5.15 16.81 22.44
C LYS A 57 6.31 16.80 21.45
N LYS A 58 6.31 15.81 20.58
CA LYS A 58 7.30 15.62 19.52
C LYS A 58 6.86 16.26 18.22
N GLY A 59 7.80 16.83 17.49
CA GLY A 59 7.63 17.30 16.12
C GLY A 59 8.67 16.68 15.20
N LEU A 60 8.32 16.53 13.94
CA LEU A 60 9.19 15.96 12.92
C LEU A 60 9.32 16.95 11.77
N LEU A 61 10.57 17.23 11.38
CA LEU A 61 10.88 18.07 10.24
C LEU A 61 11.75 17.32 9.24
N GLY A 62 11.56 17.60 7.96
CA GLY A 62 12.42 17.09 6.89
C GLY A 62 11.64 16.30 5.85
N ARG A 63 12.34 15.43 5.14
CA ARG A 63 11.80 14.77 3.94
C ARG A 63 12.24 13.32 3.83
N ILE A 64 11.35 12.50 3.29
CA ILE A 64 11.59 11.16 2.78
C ILE A 64 11.35 11.20 1.26
N GLU A 65 12.29 10.72 0.46
CA GLU A 65 12.17 10.65 -1.01
C GLU A 65 12.26 9.19 -1.45
N ALA A 66 11.48 8.84 -2.46
CA ALA A 66 11.48 7.53 -3.10
C ALA A 66 11.60 7.69 -4.62
N SER A 67 12.62 7.08 -5.22
CA SER A 67 12.77 7.00 -6.68
C SER A 67 12.25 5.69 -7.26
N GLU A 68 12.08 4.68 -6.41
CA GLU A 68 11.66 3.34 -6.83
C GLU A 68 10.91 2.56 -5.76
N GLY A 69 10.61 1.30 -6.06
CA GLY A 69 9.81 0.43 -5.23
C GLY A 69 8.36 0.37 -5.67
N THR A 70 7.52 -0.07 -4.75
CA THR A 70 6.12 -0.39 -5.00
C THR A 70 5.26 0.22 -3.90
N VAL A 71 4.13 0.80 -4.30
CA VAL A 71 3.02 1.11 -3.40
C VAL A 71 1.85 0.19 -3.73
N TYR A 72 1.12 -0.22 -2.71
CA TYR A 72 0.01 -1.14 -2.80
C TYR A 72 -1.30 -0.38 -2.66
N PHE A 73 -2.19 -0.54 -3.64
CA PHE A 73 -3.52 0.02 -3.60
C PHE A 73 -4.54 -1.02 -4.06
N ARG A 74 -5.42 -1.49 -3.16
CA ARG A 74 -6.49 -2.48 -3.45
C ARG A 74 -5.98 -3.71 -4.21
N SER A 75 -5.04 -4.43 -3.59
CA SER A 75 -4.30 -5.56 -4.17
C SER A 75 -3.56 -5.31 -5.49
N ARG A 76 -3.42 -4.05 -5.93
CA ARG A 76 -2.64 -3.69 -7.11
C ARG A 76 -1.32 -3.06 -6.70
N GLU A 77 -0.28 -3.53 -7.36
CA GLU A 77 1.06 -2.98 -7.25
C GLU A 77 1.18 -1.82 -8.24
N PHE A 78 1.49 -0.66 -7.70
CA PHE A 78 1.92 0.48 -8.48
C PHE A 78 3.41 0.70 -8.24
N ASN A 79 4.16 0.91 -9.32
CA ASN A 79 5.57 1.20 -9.20
C ASN A 79 5.74 2.68 -8.86
N ILE A 80 6.47 2.95 -7.79
CA ILE A 80 6.78 4.33 -7.42
C ILE A 80 7.70 4.92 -8.49
N LEU A 81 7.33 6.11 -8.95
CA LEU A 81 8.06 6.93 -9.89
C LEU A 81 8.87 7.99 -9.14
N GLU A 82 9.94 8.43 -9.80
CA GLU A 82 10.80 9.52 -9.33
C GLU A 82 9.98 10.79 -9.08
N GLY A 83 10.41 11.55 -8.07
CA GLY A 83 9.71 12.73 -7.57
C GLY A 83 8.77 12.44 -6.41
N SER A 84 8.53 11.17 -6.06
CA SER A 84 7.70 10.82 -4.91
C SER A 84 8.38 11.17 -3.58
N SER A 85 7.67 11.87 -2.70
CA SER A 85 8.17 12.31 -1.41
C SER A 85 7.11 12.39 -0.31
N VAL A 86 7.57 12.33 0.93
CA VAL A 86 6.81 12.66 2.13
C VAL A 86 7.54 13.75 2.89
N ASP A 87 6.90 14.90 3.03
CA ASP A 87 7.41 16.06 3.74
C ASP A 87 6.83 16.15 5.15
N PHE A 88 7.68 16.48 6.12
CA PHE A 88 7.30 16.79 7.48
C PHE A 88 7.69 18.24 7.76
N VAL A 89 6.70 19.08 8.05
CA VAL A 89 6.89 20.53 8.15
C VAL A 89 6.45 21.11 9.49
N ASP A 90 5.92 20.28 10.40
CA ASP A 90 5.43 20.70 11.71
C ASP A 90 6.47 20.42 12.82
N PRO A 91 7.09 21.45 13.41
CA PRO A 91 8.02 21.28 14.53
C PRO A 91 7.34 20.87 15.85
N TYR A 92 6.00 20.84 15.89
CA TYR A 92 5.21 20.56 17.09
C TYR A 92 4.27 19.36 16.93
N GLY A 93 4.32 18.69 15.78
CA GLY A 93 3.47 17.56 15.43
C GLY A 93 4.12 16.68 14.38
N ILE A 94 3.52 15.52 14.13
CA ILE A 94 3.94 14.62 13.04
C ILE A 94 2.79 14.59 12.06
N SER A 95 2.81 15.53 11.12
CA SER A 95 1.81 15.64 10.06
C SER A 95 2.52 15.49 8.71
N PRO A 96 2.46 14.29 8.09
CA PRO A 96 3.07 14.07 6.79
C PRO A 96 2.26 14.74 5.68
N LEU A 97 2.97 15.36 4.75
CA LEU A 97 2.47 15.84 3.47
C LEU A 97 3.00 14.90 2.38
N PHE A 98 2.09 14.14 1.78
CA PHE A 98 2.40 13.18 0.74
C PHE A 98 2.37 13.83 -0.63
N HIS A 99 3.33 13.46 -1.47
CA HIS A 99 3.34 13.66 -2.91
C HIS A 99 3.85 12.36 -3.53
N ILE A 100 2.94 11.46 -3.92
CA ILE A 100 3.29 10.13 -4.41
C ILE A 100 2.82 9.99 -5.85
N ILE A 101 3.76 9.62 -6.72
CA ILE A 101 3.51 9.35 -8.12
C ILE A 101 3.83 7.89 -8.38
N ALA A 102 2.88 7.13 -8.92
CA ALA A 102 3.08 5.73 -9.18
C ALA A 102 2.37 5.27 -10.46
N ASP A 103 2.81 4.18 -11.08
CA ASP A 103 2.22 3.65 -12.31
C ASP A 103 1.97 2.15 -12.29
N THR A 104 1.10 1.68 -13.16
CA THR A 104 0.84 0.26 -13.35
C THR A 104 0.23 0.00 -14.73
N TYR A 105 0.22 -1.26 -15.15
CA TYR A 105 -0.48 -1.70 -16.36
C TYR A 105 -1.64 -2.62 -15.96
N ILE A 106 -2.83 -2.34 -16.48
CA ILE A 106 -4.04 -3.15 -16.24
C ILE A 106 -4.61 -3.54 -17.59
N GLY A 107 -4.37 -4.80 -17.99
CA GLY A 107 -4.62 -5.22 -19.37
C GLY A 107 -3.78 -4.38 -20.34
N ASP A 108 -4.43 -3.75 -21.32
CA ASP A 108 -3.77 -2.87 -22.30
C ASP A 108 -3.72 -1.39 -21.87
N TYR A 109 -4.14 -1.07 -20.64
CA TYR A 109 -4.17 0.31 -20.14
C TYR A 109 -2.96 0.62 -19.26
N TYR A 110 -2.23 1.68 -19.62
CA TYR A 110 -1.28 2.32 -18.70
C TYR A 110 -2.06 3.19 -17.72
N VAL A 111 -1.85 3.00 -16.42
CA VAL A 111 -2.53 3.78 -15.37
C VAL A 111 -1.51 4.45 -14.47
N LYS A 112 -1.62 5.77 -14.33
CA LYS A 112 -0.81 6.59 -13.43
C LYS A 112 -1.66 7.08 -12.26
N LEU A 113 -1.15 6.92 -11.05
CA LEU A 113 -1.71 7.37 -9.77
C LEU A 113 -0.90 8.58 -9.29
N ASN A 114 -1.59 9.65 -8.90
CA ASN A 114 -1.00 10.76 -8.15
C ASN A 114 -1.77 10.94 -6.83
N LEU A 115 -1.05 10.95 -5.72
CA LEU A 115 -1.58 11.22 -4.38
C LEU A 115 -0.89 12.45 -3.81
N ASP A 116 -1.68 13.46 -3.43
CA ASP A 116 -1.21 14.73 -2.91
C ASP A 116 -1.99 15.13 -1.66
N GLY A 117 -1.31 15.55 -0.59
CA GLY A 117 -1.95 16.14 0.60
C GLY A 117 -1.60 15.43 1.91
N THR A 118 -2.36 15.70 2.97
CA THR A 118 -2.11 15.14 4.32
C THR A 118 -2.94 13.89 4.56
N MET A 119 -2.66 13.13 5.63
CA MET A 119 -3.47 11.96 6.00
C MET A 119 -4.98 12.30 6.11
N ASP A 120 -5.30 13.47 6.66
CA ASP A 120 -6.69 13.89 6.89
C ASP A 120 -7.33 14.54 5.65
N ASN A 121 -6.52 14.98 4.68
CA ASN A 121 -6.98 15.70 3.51
C ASN A 121 -6.02 15.48 2.33
N PHE A 122 -6.20 14.35 1.64
CA PHE A 122 -5.46 14.02 0.42
C PHE A 122 -6.40 14.01 -0.79
N THR A 123 -5.81 14.27 -1.95
CA THR A 123 -6.43 14.13 -3.27
C THR A 123 -5.75 12.95 -3.97
N LEU A 124 -6.56 12.07 -4.55
CA LEU A 124 -6.10 10.89 -5.28
C LEU A 124 -6.63 10.97 -6.72
N ASN A 125 -5.71 11.11 -7.67
CA ASN A 125 -6.03 11.27 -9.09
C ASN A 125 -5.48 10.10 -9.89
N PHE A 126 -6.26 9.66 -10.87
CA PHE A 126 -5.86 8.62 -11.81
C PHE A 126 -5.86 9.14 -13.23
N PHE A 127 -4.85 8.73 -13.98
CA PHE A 127 -4.73 8.96 -15.41
C PHE A 127 -4.60 7.61 -16.11
N SER A 128 -5.22 7.46 -17.27
CA SER A 128 -5.11 6.26 -18.10
C SER A 128 -4.75 6.60 -19.54
N ASP A 129 -4.02 5.69 -20.18
CA ASP A 129 -3.78 5.69 -21.63
C ASP A 129 -4.09 4.29 -22.19
N PRO A 130 -5.10 4.12 -23.06
CA PRO A 130 -6.03 5.13 -23.59
C PRO A 130 -6.88 5.84 -22.52
N PRO A 131 -7.33 7.09 -22.73
CA PRO A 131 -8.00 7.89 -21.70
C PRO A 131 -9.38 7.33 -21.33
N LEU A 132 -9.56 7.04 -20.04
CA LEU A 132 -10.83 6.63 -19.43
C LEU A 132 -11.42 7.77 -18.59
N SER A 133 -12.72 7.67 -18.30
CA SER A 133 -13.35 8.51 -17.28
C SER A 133 -12.85 8.12 -15.88
N GLU A 134 -12.95 9.01 -14.89
CA GLU A 134 -12.61 8.68 -13.49
C GLU A 134 -13.41 7.47 -13.00
N THR A 135 -14.71 7.41 -13.30
CA THR A 135 -15.58 6.29 -12.96
C THR A 135 -15.11 4.98 -13.60
N ASP A 136 -14.71 5.01 -14.88
CA ASP A 136 -14.22 3.82 -15.57
C ASP A 136 -12.83 3.40 -15.08
N THR A 137 -11.99 4.36 -14.68
CA THR A 137 -10.68 4.08 -14.08
C THR A 137 -10.83 3.47 -12.69
N LEU A 138 -11.76 3.98 -11.89
CA LEU A 138 -12.11 3.38 -10.60
C LEU A 138 -12.72 1.99 -10.77
N ALA A 139 -13.57 1.76 -11.77
CA ALA A 139 -14.06 0.43 -12.13
C ALA A 139 -12.89 -0.50 -12.49
N LEU A 140 -11.99 -0.07 -13.37
CA LEU A 140 -10.78 -0.84 -13.74
C LEU A 140 -9.90 -1.17 -12.51
N LEU A 141 -9.79 -0.24 -11.57
CA LEU A 141 -9.04 -0.39 -10.31
C LEU A 141 -9.75 -1.21 -9.24
N THR A 142 -11.05 -1.49 -9.40
CA THR A 142 -11.80 -2.29 -8.43
C THR A 142 -12.14 -3.64 -9.01
N THR A 143 -12.75 -3.70 -10.19
CA THR A 143 -13.24 -4.91 -10.85
C THR A 143 -12.31 -5.43 -11.95
N GLY A 144 -11.32 -4.65 -12.39
CA GLY A 144 -10.44 -5.06 -13.49
C GLY A 144 -11.06 -4.95 -14.88
N GLN A 145 -12.26 -4.36 -15.00
CA GLN A 145 -12.96 -4.17 -16.27
C GLN A 145 -13.50 -2.74 -16.40
N THR A 146 -13.59 -2.25 -17.64
CA THR A 146 -14.23 -0.97 -17.95
C THR A 146 -15.73 -1.17 -18.21
N ASN A 147 -16.57 -0.16 -17.93
CA ASN A 147 -18.03 -0.23 -18.18
C ASN A 147 -18.39 -0.44 -19.66
N LYS A 148 -17.44 -0.23 -20.58
CA LYS A 148 -17.63 -0.43 -22.03
C LYS A 148 -17.50 -1.89 -22.45
N GLU A 149 -16.81 -2.71 -21.67
CA GLU A 149 -16.51 -4.12 -21.99
C GLU A 149 -17.36 -5.10 -21.16
N GLY A 150 -17.82 -4.67 -19.98
CA GLY A 150 -18.73 -5.44 -19.14
C GLY A 150 -20.20 -5.15 -19.47
N ARG A 151 -20.96 -6.19 -19.85
CA ARG A 151 -22.43 -6.13 -19.89
C ARG A 151 -22.97 -5.70 -18.53
N GLY A 152 -23.46 -4.45 -18.45
CA GLY A 152 -24.36 -3.98 -17.40
C GLY A 152 -23.82 -4.06 -15.97
N ILE A 153 -22.90 -3.15 -15.60
CA ILE A 153 -22.83 -2.72 -14.20
C ILE A 153 -24.02 -1.79 -13.99
N GLU A 154 -25.18 -2.36 -13.65
CA GLU A 154 -26.33 -1.57 -13.18
C GLU A 154 -25.94 -0.87 -11.88
N SER A 155 -25.53 0.40 -12.03
CA SER A 155 -25.83 1.52 -11.12
C SER A 155 -26.05 1.13 -9.64
N GLY A 156 -25.00 0.65 -8.97
CA GLY A 156 -25.13 0.12 -7.61
C GLY A 156 -24.10 0.60 -6.58
N ILE A 157 -23.11 1.41 -6.96
CA ILE A 157 -22.18 1.98 -5.98
C ILE A 157 -22.51 3.46 -5.85
N ALA A 158 -23.32 3.80 -4.85
CA ALA A 158 -23.52 5.19 -4.47
C ALA A 158 -22.16 5.77 -4.10
N ALA A 159 -21.86 6.99 -4.55
CA ALA A 159 -20.59 7.69 -4.25
C ALA A 159 -20.24 7.74 -2.74
N GLY A 160 -21.22 7.56 -1.86
CA GLY A 160 -21.02 7.44 -0.40
C GLY A 160 -20.52 6.08 0.11
N GLU A 161 -20.79 4.97 -0.59
CA GLU A 161 -20.31 3.63 -0.19
C GLU A 161 -18.86 3.39 -0.66
N ALA A 162 -18.47 4.01 -1.79
CA ALA A 162 -17.08 4.04 -2.23
C ALA A 162 -16.16 4.68 -1.18
N THR A 163 -16.63 5.73 -0.48
CA THR A 163 -15.88 6.38 0.61
C THR A 163 -15.72 5.48 1.83
N ALA A 164 -16.75 4.70 2.21
CA ALA A 164 -16.65 3.74 3.32
C ALA A 164 -15.67 2.59 3.02
N LEU A 165 -15.53 2.22 1.74
CA LEU A 165 -14.55 1.26 1.24
C LEU A 165 -13.12 1.83 1.16
N LEU A 166 -12.95 3.16 1.18
CA LEU A 166 -11.64 3.82 1.31
C LEU A 166 -11.20 3.92 2.78
N THR A 167 -12.13 3.92 3.74
CA THR A 167 -11.88 4.09 5.17
C THR A 167 -11.62 2.78 5.93
N GLY A 168 -11.06 1.75 5.30
CA GLY A 168 -10.79 0.43 5.86
C GLY A 168 -9.73 0.39 6.97
N GLY A 169 -9.78 1.29 7.95
CA GLY A 169 -8.84 1.45 9.06
C GLY A 169 -8.87 0.35 10.13
N ILE A 170 -9.38 -0.85 9.81
CA ILE A 170 -9.31 -2.03 10.70
C ILE A 170 -8.16 -2.97 10.27
N GLN A 171 -7.67 -2.83 9.04
CA GLN A 171 -6.77 -3.80 8.44
C GLN A 171 -5.31 -3.64 8.87
N ASP A 172 -4.81 -2.40 8.97
CA ASP A 172 -3.42 -2.10 9.29
C ASP A 172 -2.99 -2.68 10.66
N THR A 173 -3.88 -2.65 11.65
CA THR A 173 -3.60 -3.17 13.01
C THR A 173 -3.54 -4.70 13.05
N VAL A 174 -4.33 -5.39 12.21
CA VAL A 174 -4.34 -6.86 12.14
C VAL A 174 -3.10 -7.36 11.40
N GLU A 175 -2.68 -6.66 10.36
CA GLU A 175 -1.54 -7.01 9.52
C GLU A 175 -0.20 -6.81 10.24
N GLU A 176 -0.04 -5.72 11.00
CA GLU A 176 1.18 -5.46 11.80
C GLU A 176 1.44 -6.57 12.84
N GLN A 177 0.36 -7.03 13.51
CA GLN A 177 0.43 -8.15 14.44
C GLN A 177 0.72 -9.47 13.71
N PHE A 178 0.10 -9.70 12.55
CA PHE A 178 0.33 -10.90 11.75
C PHE A 178 1.79 -10.99 11.27
N GLN A 179 2.38 -9.89 10.81
CA GLN A 179 3.77 -9.82 10.39
C GLN A 179 4.72 -10.15 11.54
N TYR A 180 4.49 -9.58 12.72
CA TYR A 180 5.34 -9.80 13.90
C TYR A 180 5.40 -11.28 14.31
N TYR A 181 4.26 -12.00 14.29
CA TYR A 181 4.21 -13.41 14.72
C TYR A 181 4.54 -14.43 13.63
N THR A 182 4.34 -14.12 12.35
CA THR A 182 4.42 -15.11 11.27
C THR A 182 5.54 -14.84 10.25
N GLY A 183 6.05 -13.61 10.19
CA GLY A 183 7.04 -13.17 9.20
C GLY A 183 6.51 -13.03 7.78
N PHE A 184 5.19 -13.05 7.58
CA PHE A 184 4.55 -12.67 6.31
C PHE A 184 4.41 -11.14 6.25
N GLU A 185 4.79 -10.54 5.14
CA GLU A 185 4.83 -9.07 4.98
C GLU A 185 3.51 -8.49 4.48
N ARG A 186 2.63 -9.35 3.93
CA ARG A 186 1.31 -8.96 3.46
C ARG A 186 0.27 -9.95 3.94
N PHE A 187 -0.81 -9.44 4.50
CA PHE A 187 -2.04 -10.17 4.78
C PHE A 187 -3.23 -9.24 4.54
N GLU A 188 -3.94 -9.48 3.45
CA GLU A 188 -5.05 -8.63 3.04
C GLU A 188 -6.31 -9.45 2.82
N ILE A 189 -7.45 -8.91 3.27
CA ILE A 189 -8.78 -9.41 2.95
C ILE A 189 -9.55 -8.28 2.30
N GLU A 190 -9.88 -8.45 1.01
CA GLU A 190 -10.66 -7.46 0.27
C GLU A 190 -11.89 -8.11 -0.38
N PRO A 191 -12.99 -7.36 -0.57
CA PRO A 191 -14.08 -7.84 -1.40
C PRO A 191 -13.64 -7.94 -2.87
N HIS A 192 -13.94 -9.06 -3.51
CA HIS A 192 -13.63 -9.36 -4.90
C HIS A 192 -14.89 -9.84 -5.64
N THR A 193 -15.03 -9.50 -6.91
CA THR A 193 -16.13 -10.00 -7.76
C THR A 193 -15.57 -11.04 -8.72
N THR A 194 -16.04 -12.28 -8.59
CA THR A 194 -15.68 -13.39 -9.49
C THR A 194 -16.10 -13.13 -10.93
N THR A 195 -15.53 -13.90 -11.85
CA THR A 195 -15.90 -13.91 -13.27
C THR A 195 -17.39 -14.24 -13.49
N GLU A 196 -18.04 -15.00 -12.60
CA GLU A 196 -19.49 -15.23 -12.62
C GLU A 196 -20.34 -14.11 -12.00
N GLY A 197 -19.71 -13.02 -11.53
CA GLY A 197 -20.40 -11.88 -10.92
C GLY A 197 -20.75 -12.06 -9.43
N ALA A 198 -20.31 -13.14 -8.79
CA ALA A 198 -20.50 -13.34 -7.36
C ALA A 198 -19.47 -12.55 -6.54
N PHE A 199 -19.96 -11.87 -5.49
CA PHE A 199 -19.13 -11.17 -4.51
C PHE A 199 -18.56 -12.16 -3.50
N VAL A 200 -17.24 -12.27 -3.44
CA VAL A 200 -16.50 -13.18 -2.56
C VAL A 200 -15.30 -12.47 -1.93
N PRO A 201 -14.89 -12.78 -0.69
CA PRO A 201 -13.69 -12.20 -0.14
C PRO A 201 -12.43 -12.82 -0.78
N ARG A 202 -11.47 -11.98 -1.20
CA ARG A 202 -10.15 -12.38 -1.67
C ARG A 202 -9.14 -12.19 -0.55
N VAL A 203 -8.35 -13.22 -0.30
CA VAL A 203 -7.27 -13.21 0.67
C VAL A 203 -5.94 -13.16 -0.08
N THR A 204 -5.08 -12.22 0.28
CA THR A 204 -3.73 -12.08 -0.30
C THR A 204 -2.69 -12.21 0.79
N ILE A 205 -1.67 -13.03 0.53
CA ILE A 205 -0.52 -13.25 1.43
C ILE A 205 0.77 -13.05 0.65
N GLY A 206 1.71 -12.30 1.24
CA GLY A 206 2.99 -11.98 0.63
C GLY A 206 4.18 -12.31 1.52
N LYS A 207 5.25 -12.83 0.93
CA LYS A 207 6.50 -13.13 1.64
C LYS A 207 7.74 -12.93 0.80
N ARG A 208 8.78 -12.38 1.43
CA ARG A 208 10.13 -12.32 0.86
C ARG A 208 10.97 -13.50 1.30
N LEU A 209 11.71 -14.01 0.34
CA LEU A 209 12.61 -15.14 0.45
C LEU A 209 13.97 -14.73 -0.12
N PHE A 210 15.01 -15.51 0.17
CA PHE A 210 16.36 -15.31 -0.36
C PHE A 210 16.91 -13.89 -0.16
N GLU A 211 16.99 -13.42 1.09
CA GLU A 211 17.55 -12.09 1.43
C GLU A 211 16.91 -10.95 0.62
N ASN A 212 15.58 -11.00 0.47
CA ASN A 212 14.77 -10.02 -0.26
C ASN A 212 14.92 -10.02 -1.79
N LYS A 213 15.60 -11.01 -2.38
CA LYS A 213 15.74 -11.15 -3.83
C LYS A 213 14.50 -11.74 -4.48
N LEU A 214 13.75 -12.59 -3.77
CA LEU A 214 12.51 -13.17 -4.28
C LEU A 214 11.33 -12.68 -3.45
N TYR A 215 10.33 -12.13 -4.11
CA TYR A 215 9.05 -11.81 -3.50
C TYR A 215 7.95 -12.70 -4.07
N VAL A 216 7.21 -13.36 -3.19
CA VAL A 216 6.14 -14.28 -3.54
C VAL A 216 4.83 -13.73 -3.01
N ILE A 217 3.84 -13.60 -3.88
CA ILE A 217 2.49 -13.18 -3.54
C ILE A 217 1.53 -14.29 -3.97
N TYR A 218 0.66 -14.69 -3.05
CA TYR A 218 -0.42 -15.63 -3.30
C TYR A 218 -1.74 -14.95 -2.98
N SER A 219 -2.65 -14.92 -3.95
CA SER A 219 -4.00 -14.37 -3.78
C SER A 219 -5.03 -15.43 -4.15
N THR A 220 -6.04 -15.61 -3.30
CA THR A 220 -7.10 -16.60 -3.50
C THR A 220 -8.47 -16.02 -3.15
N ALA A 221 -9.48 -16.31 -3.97
CA ALA A 221 -10.87 -15.94 -3.70
C ALA A 221 -11.56 -17.03 -2.88
N ILE A 222 -12.09 -16.69 -1.70
CA ILE A 222 -12.73 -17.65 -0.80
C ILE A 222 -14.15 -17.96 -1.29
N GLY A 223 -14.41 -19.22 -1.64
CA GLY A 223 -15.70 -19.65 -2.18
C GLY A 223 -15.75 -19.76 -3.71
N SER A 224 -14.63 -19.51 -4.39
CA SER A 224 -14.41 -19.86 -5.80
C SER A 224 -13.10 -20.65 -5.92
N THR A 225 -13.05 -21.62 -6.83
CA THR A 225 -11.87 -22.46 -7.08
C THR A 225 -11.10 -22.05 -8.33
N GLU A 226 -11.48 -20.95 -9.00
CA GLU A 226 -11.04 -20.65 -10.36
C GLU A 226 -10.10 -19.42 -10.45
N GLU A 227 -9.82 -18.74 -9.34
CA GLU A 227 -9.15 -17.44 -9.37
C GLU A 227 -7.99 -17.30 -8.38
N ASN A 228 -7.14 -18.33 -8.30
CA ASN A 228 -5.86 -18.22 -7.61
C ASN A 228 -4.80 -17.56 -8.49
N ILE A 229 -4.09 -16.58 -7.92
CA ILE A 229 -3.02 -15.83 -8.58
C ILE A 229 -1.74 -16.04 -7.78
N ILE A 230 -0.69 -16.48 -8.47
CA ILE A 230 0.67 -16.52 -7.93
C ILE A 230 1.50 -15.49 -8.69
N LYS A 231 2.13 -14.56 -7.96
CA LYS A 231 3.12 -13.63 -8.52
C LYS A 231 4.48 -13.87 -7.85
N LEU A 232 5.52 -13.85 -8.68
CA LEU A 232 6.91 -14.00 -8.30
C LEU A 232 7.67 -12.81 -8.86
N GLU A 233 8.35 -12.06 -8.01
CA GLU A 233 9.31 -11.04 -8.46
C GLU A 233 10.70 -11.44 -8.00
N TYR A 234 11.62 -11.63 -8.94
CA TYR A 234 13.02 -11.91 -8.67
C TYR A 234 13.91 -10.72 -9.08
N LYS A 235 14.57 -10.12 -8.10
CA LYS A 235 15.52 -9.02 -8.32
C LYS A 235 16.87 -9.59 -8.77
N ILE A 236 17.23 -9.31 -10.02
CA ILE A 236 18.51 -9.70 -10.59
C ILE A 236 19.58 -8.68 -10.18
N ASP A 237 19.25 -7.39 -10.31
CA ASP A 237 20.09 -6.26 -9.86
C ASP A 237 19.18 -5.07 -9.48
N LYS A 238 19.77 -3.94 -9.06
CA LYS A 238 19.05 -2.70 -8.71
C LYS A 238 18.14 -2.22 -9.84
N ASN A 239 18.58 -2.36 -11.09
CA ASN A 239 17.88 -1.85 -12.26
C ASN A 239 17.09 -2.92 -13.03
N LEU A 240 17.18 -4.19 -12.65
CA LEU A 240 16.61 -5.30 -13.41
C LEU A 240 15.89 -6.29 -12.50
N SER A 241 14.60 -6.50 -12.76
CA SER A 241 13.80 -7.56 -12.13
C SER A 241 13.10 -8.44 -13.16
N LEU A 242 12.94 -9.71 -12.79
CA LEU A 242 12.15 -10.69 -13.52
C LEU A 242 10.84 -10.91 -12.78
N LEU A 243 9.74 -10.85 -13.51
CA LEU A 243 8.39 -10.99 -12.98
C LEU A 243 7.79 -12.25 -13.59
N GLY A 244 7.29 -13.14 -12.76
CA GLY A 244 6.50 -14.29 -13.16
C GLY A 244 5.11 -14.15 -12.58
N SER A 245 4.09 -14.39 -13.39
CA SER A 245 2.71 -14.48 -12.91
C SER A 245 2.03 -15.70 -13.49
N SER A 246 1.19 -16.36 -12.70
CA SER A 246 0.40 -17.50 -13.16
C SER A 246 -0.96 -17.48 -12.49
N ASN A 247 -1.99 -17.70 -13.31
CA ASN A 247 -3.37 -17.87 -12.87
C ASN A 247 -3.85 -19.30 -13.18
N GLU A 248 -4.84 -19.80 -12.45
CA GLU A 248 -5.39 -21.16 -12.66
C GLU A 248 -6.03 -21.38 -14.04
N ILE A 249 -6.41 -20.30 -14.75
CA ILE A 249 -7.01 -20.35 -16.09
C ILE A 249 -5.95 -20.62 -17.19
N GLY A 250 -4.67 -20.78 -16.82
CA GLY A 250 -3.62 -21.26 -17.72
C GLY A 250 -2.80 -20.17 -18.42
N SER A 251 -3.05 -18.90 -18.11
CA SER A 251 -2.19 -17.78 -18.50
C SER A 251 -1.02 -17.65 -17.52
N ALA A 252 0.15 -18.09 -17.95
CA ALA A 252 1.42 -17.81 -17.29
C ALA A 252 2.18 -16.77 -18.09
N GLY A 253 2.59 -15.69 -17.42
CA GLY A 253 3.35 -14.58 -18.00
C GLY A 253 4.73 -14.51 -17.37
N VAL A 254 5.74 -14.20 -18.18
CA VAL A 254 7.07 -13.85 -17.70
C VAL A 254 7.44 -12.51 -18.33
N ASP A 255 7.64 -11.53 -17.47
CA ASP A 255 7.98 -10.17 -17.85
C ASP A 255 9.36 -9.81 -17.31
N MET A 256 10.07 -8.97 -18.04
CA MET A 256 11.37 -8.45 -17.60
C MET A 256 11.24 -6.94 -17.47
N LYS A 257 11.55 -6.43 -16.28
CA LYS A 257 11.44 -5.02 -15.96
C LYS A 257 12.83 -4.43 -15.80
N TYR A 258 13.15 -3.44 -16.62
CA TYR A 258 14.40 -2.70 -16.55
C TYR A 258 14.13 -1.21 -16.27
N ARG A 259 14.79 -0.64 -15.26
CA ARG A 259 14.63 0.76 -14.83
C ARG A 259 15.85 1.59 -15.24
N PHE A 260 15.62 2.67 -15.99
CA PHE A 260 16.62 3.69 -16.30
C PHE A 260 16.36 4.94 -15.45
N GLU A 261 17.39 5.41 -14.73
CA GLU A 261 17.37 6.71 -14.05
C GLU A 261 18.15 7.72 -14.91
N PHE A 262 17.55 8.88 -15.17
CA PHE A 262 18.22 9.98 -15.88
C PHE A 262 18.70 11.00 -14.85
N LYS A 263 19.95 11.46 -15.01
CA LYS A 263 20.54 12.54 -14.20
C LYS A 263 20.43 13.88 -14.89
#